data_AF-A0A0K9P578-F1
#
_entry.id   AF-A0A0K9P578-F1
#
_cell.length_a   1.000
_cell.length_b   1.000
_cell.length_c   1.000
_cell.angle_alpha   90.00
_cell.angle_beta   90.00
_cell.angle_gamma   90.00
#
_symmetry.space_group_name_H-M   'P 1'
#
loop_
_entity.id
_entity.type
_entity.pdbx_description
1 polymer ?
#
loop_
_entity_poly.entity_id
_entity_poly.type
_entity_poly.pdbx_seq_one_letter_code
_entity_poly.pdbx_strand_id
1 'polypeptide(L)'
;MLAKKGEQFIELPYVVNKGMDVSFSGLLSHIEGNSAEKLTKNQCTPADLCYSLQETVFAMLVEITKRAMAHCDTKDVLIVGGVGCNERLQEMMKTMCSERGGRLFATDDRYCIDNGAMIAYTGLLAFVHGENTRIEETTFTQRFRTDEVHAIWRKRSLSVRAELGH
;
A
#
# COMPACT_ATOMS: atom_id res chain seq x y z
N MET A 1 1.10 -21.08 -3.07
CA MET A 1 1.23 -19.91 -3.97
C MET A 1 2.20 -20.29 -5.10
N LEU A 2 1.81 -20.18 -6.38
CA LEU A 2 2.63 -20.62 -7.53
C LEU A 2 3.99 -19.92 -7.60
N ALA A 3 4.04 -18.65 -7.20
CA ALA A 3 5.28 -17.88 -7.13
C ALA A 3 6.35 -18.47 -6.19
N LYS A 4 5.98 -19.19 -5.13
CA LYS A 4 6.94 -19.85 -4.22
C LYS A 4 7.66 -21.05 -4.89
N LYS A 5 7.22 -21.47 -6.07
CA LYS A 5 7.80 -22.57 -6.86
C LYS A 5 8.63 -22.07 -8.06
N GLY A 6 8.71 -20.75 -8.27
CA GLY A 6 9.55 -20.18 -9.32
C GLY A 6 11.00 -20.17 -8.87
N GLU A 7 11.91 -20.51 -9.77
CA GLU A 7 13.36 -20.55 -9.52
C GLU A 7 14.12 -19.54 -10.40
N GLN A 8 13.52 -19.12 -11.52
CA GLN A 8 14.14 -18.17 -12.45
C GLN A 8 13.43 -16.82 -12.45
N PHE A 9 14.24 -15.75 -12.39
CA PHE A 9 13.76 -14.39 -12.59
C PHE A 9 13.74 -14.02 -14.08
N ILE A 10 12.57 -13.60 -14.56
CA ILE A 10 12.32 -13.13 -15.92
C ILE A 10 12.22 -11.61 -15.85
N GLU A 11 13.03 -10.93 -16.65
CA GLU A 11 12.98 -9.48 -16.71
C GLU A 11 11.63 -9.02 -17.27
N LEU A 12 10.92 -8.23 -16.46
CA LEU A 12 9.63 -7.62 -16.80
C LEU A 12 9.76 -6.10 -16.82
N PRO A 13 8.90 -5.39 -17.59
CA PRO A 13 8.94 -3.94 -17.65
C PRO A 13 8.77 -3.32 -16.26
N TYR A 14 9.79 -2.58 -15.84
CA TYR A 14 9.79 -1.85 -14.58
C TYR A 14 9.32 -0.40 -14.82
N VAL A 15 8.03 -0.14 -14.61
CA VAL A 15 7.40 1.14 -14.98
C VAL A 15 7.05 1.97 -13.75
N VAL A 16 8.08 2.49 -13.09
CA VAL A 16 7.95 3.58 -12.12
C VAL A 16 8.10 4.89 -12.89
N ASN A 17 7.03 5.67 -12.98
CA ASN A 17 7.06 6.94 -13.70
C ASN A 17 8.04 7.91 -13.00
N LYS A 18 8.46 8.98 -13.71
CA LYS A 18 9.25 10.06 -13.11
C LYS A 18 8.44 10.76 -12.01
N GLY A 19 8.40 10.19 -10.82
CA GLY A 19 7.55 10.63 -9.70
C GLY A 19 7.32 9.52 -8.67
N MET A 20 6.10 9.50 -8.11
CA MET A 20 5.66 8.54 -7.09
C MET A 20 4.56 7.59 -7.61
N ASP A 21 4.32 7.59 -8.93
CA ASP A 21 3.27 6.81 -9.57
C ASP A 21 3.82 5.52 -10.21
N VAL A 22 2.99 4.47 -10.18
CA VAL A 22 3.24 3.17 -10.81
C VAL A 22 2.25 2.93 -11.94
N SER A 23 2.71 2.30 -13.03
CA SER A 23 1.83 1.87 -14.13
C SER A 23 1.87 0.37 -14.32
N PHE A 24 0.72 -0.28 -14.20
CA PHE A 24 0.58 -1.73 -14.36
C PHE A 24 0.07 -2.15 -15.75
N SER A 25 -0.43 -1.21 -16.56
CA SER A 25 -0.99 -1.52 -17.89
C SER A 25 0.09 -2.04 -18.85
N GLY A 26 1.25 -1.38 -18.88
CA GLY A 26 2.38 -1.82 -19.70
C GLY A 26 2.94 -3.17 -19.27
N LEU A 27 2.89 -3.47 -17.97
CA LEU A 27 3.30 -4.76 -17.42
C LEU A 27 2.34 -5.87 -17.86
N LEU A 28 1.03 -5.64 -17.76
CA LEU A 28 0.01 -6.60 -18.20
C LEU A 28 0.12 -6.90 -19.70
N SER A 29 0.21 -5.87 -20.55
CA SER A 29 0.33 -6.06 -21.99
C SER A 29 1.60 -6.81 -22.39
N HIS A 30 2.72 -6.59 -21.68
CA HIS A 30 3.95 -7.33 -21.92
C HIS A 30 3.83 -8.81 -21.55
N ILE A 31 3.10 -9.11 -20.48
CA ILE A 31 2.84 -10.48 -20.04
C ILE A 31 1.93 -11.20 -21.03
N GLU A 32 0.83 -10.57 -21.43
CA GLU A 32 -0.14 -11.13 -22.38
C GLU A 32 0.47 -11.35 -23.77
N GLY A 33 1.38 -10.50 -24.22
CA GLY A 33 2.08 -10.67 -25.49
C GLY A 33 3.30 -11.60 -25.39
N ASN A 34 4.38 -11.09 -24.81
CA ASN A 34 5.70 -11.71 -24.88
C ASN A 34 5.84 -12.93 -23.95
N SER A 35 5.27 -12.85 -22.75
CA SER A 35 5.40 -13.94 -21.78
C SER A 35 4.49 -15.13 -22.12
N ALA A 36 3.32 -14.88 -22.71
CA ALA A 36 2.47 -15.94 -23.26
C ALA A 36 3.16 -16.73 -24.38
N GLU A 37 3.89 -16.04 -25.27
CA GLU A 37 4.71 -16.70 -26.29
C GLU A 37 5.87 -17.51 -25.68
N LYS A 38 6.52 -17.02 -24.63
CA LYS A 38 7.61 -17.75 -23.95
C LYS A 38 7.10 -18.98 -23.18
N LEU A 39 5.92 -18.88 -22.58
CA LEU A 39 5.23 -20.00 -21.92
C LEU A 39 4.88 -21.10 -22.92
N THR A 40 4.31 -20.73 -24.07
CA THR A 40 3.97 -21.68 -25.14
C THR A 40 5.21 -22.32 -25.77
N LYS A 41 6.35 -21.63 -25.77
CA LYS A 41 7.65 -22.15 -26.23
C LYS A 41 8.43 -22.92 -25.13
N ASN A 42 7.84 -23.16 -23.95
CA ASN A 42 8.48 -23.82 -22.80
C ASN A 42 9.80 -23.14 -22.33
N GLN A 43 9.96 -21.85 -22.61
CA GLN A 43 11.15 -21.09 -22.20
C GLN A 43 11.06 -20.58 -20.76
N CYS A 44 9.86 -20.55 -20.19
CA CYS A 44 9.62 -20.23 -18.78
C CYS A 44 8.48 -21.08 -18.22
N THR A 45 8.48 -21.29 -16.91
CA THR A 45 7.32 -21.91 -16.25
C THR A 45 6.32 -20.84 -15.80
N PRO A 46 5.03 -21.19 -15.64
CA PRO A 46 4.07 -20.30 -15.00
C PRO A 46 4.49 -19.86 -13.60
N ALA A 47 5.22 -20.70 -12.88
CA ALA A 47 5.73 -20.40 -11.54
C ALA A 47 6.80 -19.31 -11.57
N ASP A 48 7.76 -19.39 -12.51
CA ASP A 48 8.80 -18.37 -12.71
C ASP A 48 8.20 -17.02 -13.10
N LEU A 49 7.16 -17.03 -13.95
CA LEU A 49 6.47 -15.82 -14.34
C LEU A 49 5.72 -15.17 -13.17
N CYS A 50 5.00 -15.97 -12.37
CA CYS A 50 4.35 -15.47 -11.15
C CYS A 50 5.36 -14.91 -10.14
N TYR A 51 6.50 -15.58 -9.96
CA TYR A 51 7.59 -15.12 -9.12
C TYR A 51 8.13 -13.77 -9.60
N SER A 52 8.51 -13.69 -10.87
CA SER A 52 9.08 -12.49 -11.48
C SER A 52 8.11 -11.31 -11.45
N LEU A 53 6.83 -11.58 -11.67
CA LEU A 53 5.76 -10.59 -11.57
C LEU A 53 5.65 -10.04 -10.14
N GLN A 54 5.63 -10.94 -9.15
CA GLN A 54 5.52 -10.57 -7.75
C GLN A 54 6.72 -9.71 -7.32
N GLU A 55 7.95 -10.13 -7.65
CA GLU A 55 9.17 -9.37 -7.35
C GLU A 55 9.19 -8.00 -8.04
N THR A 56 8.83 -7.94 -9.33
CA THR A 56 8.82 -6.68 -10.09
C THR A 56 7.82 -5.69 -9.50
N VAL A 57 6.57 -6.12 -9.29
CA VAL A 57 5.50 -5.25 -8.76
C VAL A 57 5.83 -4.80 -7.34
N PHE A 58 6.29 -5.70 -6.48
CA PHE A 58 6.60 -5.34 -5.11
C PHE A 58 7.83 -4.45 -5.00
N ALA A 59 8.86 -4.66 -5.83
CA ALA A 59 9.99 -3.74 -5.91
C ALA A 59 9.54 -2.33 -6.31
N MET A 60 8.64 -2.21 -7.31
CA MET A 60 8.06 -0.92 -7.70
C MET A 60 7.31 -0.25 -6.54
N LEU A 61 6.48 -1.00 -5.81
CA LEU A 61 5.76 -0.50 -4.64
C LEU A 61 6.71 -0.05 -3.53
N VAL A 62 7.72 -0.86 -3.20
CA VAL A 62 8.74 -0.54 -2.21
C VAL A 62 9.49 0.74 -2.59
N GLU A 63 9.83 0.92 -3.87
CA GLU A 63 10.51 2.11 -4.36
C GLU A 63 9.66 3.38 -4.19
N ILE A 64 8.39 3.36 -4.62
CA ILE A 64 7.53 4.55 -4.48
C ILE A 64 7.28 4.89 -3.02
N THR A 65 7.06 3.89 -2.16
CA THR A 65 6.92 4.09 -0.72
C THR A 65 8.22 4.66 -0.15
N LYS A 66 9.37 4.15 -0.60
CA LYS A 66 10.68 4.63 -0.19
C LYS A 66 10.91 6.10 -0.56
N ARG A 67 10.43 6.54 -1.73
CA ARG A 67 10.47 7.95 -2.17
C ARG A 67 9.52 8.81 -1.32
N ALA A 68 8.27 8.36 -1.15
CA ALA A 68 7.26 9.07 -0.35
C ALA A 68 7.69 9.27 1.11
N MET A 69 8.27 8.23 1.74
CA MET A 69 8.81 8.33 3.10
C MET A 69 9.88 9.42 3.24
N ALA A 70 10.79 9.51 2.26
CA ALA A 70 11.84 10.52 2.25
C ALA A 70 11.27 11.93 2.07
N HIS A 71 10.19 12.09 1.29
CA HIS A 71 9.51 13.37 1.11
C HIS A 71 8.68 13.80 2.33
N CYS A 72 8.08 12.86 3.05
CA CYS A 72 7.21 13.13 4.19
C CYS A 72 7.94 13.11 5.55
N ASP A 73 9.26 12.93 5.57
CA ASP A 73 10.11 12.79 6.76
C ASP A 73 9.53 11.81 7.80
N THR A 74 9.09 10.64 7.32
CA THR A 74 8.53 9.57 8.15
C THR A 74 9.36 8.30 8.03
N LYS A 75 9.49 7.60 9.15
CA LYS A 75 10.23 6.34 9.27
C LYS A 75 9.31 5.14 9.30
N ASP A 76 8.06 5.32 9.68
CA ASP A 76 7.11 4.23 9.85
C ASP A 76 6.22 4.08 8.61
N VAL A 77 5.95 2.83 8.23
CA VAL A 77 5.06 2.48 7.11
C VAL A 77 3.92 1.63 7.64
N LEU A 78 2.70 1.96 7.23
CA LEU A 78 1.53 1.13 7.46
C LEU A 78 1.06 0.57 6.11
N ILE A 79 0.92 -0.75 6.02
CA ILE A 79 0.36 -1.43 4.84
C ILE A 79 -1.07 -1.87 5.17
N VAL A 80 -2.01 -1.44 4.33
CA VAL A 80 -3.43 -1.78 4.40
C VAL A 80 -3.92 -2.33 3.05
N GLY A 81 -5.13 -2.88 3.03
CA GLY A 81 -5.75 -3.44 1.82
C GLY A 81 -5.41 -4.92 1.62
N GLY A 82 -6.22 -5.63 0.82
CA GLY A 82 -6.09 -7.08 0.64
C GLY A 82 -4.74 -7.55 0.07
N VAL A 83 -4.06 -6.73 -0.74
CA VAL A 83 -2.71 -7.03 -1.25
C VAL A 83 -1.65 -6.89 -0.14
N GLY A 84 -1.96 -6.11 0.90
CA GLY A 84 -1.11 -5.92 2.07
C GLY A 84 -0.91 -7.18 2.92
N CYS A 85 -1.82 -8.16 2.80
CA CYS A 85 -1.72 -9.47 3.45
C CYS A 85 -0.64 -10.37 2.81
N ASN A 86 -0.02 -9.95 1.70
CA ASN A 86 0.99 -10.76 1.05
C ASN A 86 2.31 -10.77 1.85
N GLU A 87 2.70 -11.94 2.36
CA GLU A 87 3.91 -12.15 3.16
C GLU A 87 5.18 -11.61 2.48
N ARG A 88 5.30 -11.77 1.15
CA ARG A 88 6.48 -11.34 0.42
C ARG A 88 6.56 -9.82 0.30
N LEU A 89 5.42 -9.14 0.10
CA LEU A 89 5.38 -7.67 0.13
C LEU A 89 5.76 -7.14 1.52
N GLN A 90 5.20 -7.75 2.58
CA GLN A 90 5.53 -7.38 3.95
C GLN A 90 7.02 -7.58 4.25
N GLU A 91 7.62 -8.67 3.80
CA GLU A 91 9.05 -8.94 3.95
C GLU A 91 9.90 -7.85 3.28
N MET A 92 9.64 -7.55 2.00
CA MET A 92 10.40 -6.53 1.26
C MET A 92 10.27 -5.13 1.88
N MET A 93 9.05 -4.76 2.29
CA MET A 93 8.79 -3.48 2.96
C MET A 93 9.44 -3.43 4.35
N LYS A 94 9.46 -4.53 5.10
CA LYS A 94 10.10 -4.61 6.42
C LYS A 94 11.60 -4.40 6.31
N THR A 95 12.25 -5.01 5.33
CA THR A 95 13.67 -4.80 5.05
C THR A 95 13.95 -3.32 4.75
N MET A 96 13.18 -2.72 3.83
CA MET A 96 13.32 -1.29 3.49
C MET A 96 13.10 -0.36 4.69
N CYS A 97 12.12 -0.65 5.56
CA CYS A 97 11.88 0.13 6.78
C CYS A 97 13.03 -0.03 7.78
N SER A 98 13.53 -1.25 7.96
CA SER A 98 14.61 -1.57 8.91
C SER A 98 15.92 -0.88 8.55
N GLU A 99 16.26 -0.82 7.25
CA GLU A 99 17.42 -0.07 6.74
C GLU A 99 17.39 1.43 7.06
N ARG A 100 16.21 1.96 7.39
CA ARG A 100 15.98 3.38 7.72
C ARG A 100 15.72 3.62 9.20
N GLY A 101 15.83 2.59 10.04
CA GLY A 101 15.50 2.67 11.46
C GLY A 101 14.00 2.92 11.71
N GLY A 102 13.15 2.48 10.79
CA GLY A 102 11.71 2.60 10.83
C GLY A 102 11.02 1.28 11.15
N ARG A 103 9.69 1.31 11.31
CA ARG A 103 8.88 0.11 11.56
C ARG A 103 7.83 -0.08 10.48
N LEU A 104 7.66 -1.34 10.10
CA LEU A 104 6.52 -1.76 9.30
C LEU A 104 5.38 -2.18 10.24
N PHE A 105 4.21 -1.59 10.02
CA PHE A 105 2.94 -2.03 10.58
C PHE A 105 2.16 -2.73 9.47
N ALA A 106 1.96 -4.03 9.60
CA ALA A 106 1.05 -4.78 8.75
C ALA A 106 -0.21 -5.07 9.58
N THR A 107 -1.38 -4.66 9.08
CA THR A 107 -2.65 -4.94 9.75
C THR A 107 -3.04 -6.41 9.56
N ASP A 108 -3.63 -7.00 10.60
CA ASP A 108 -4.22 -8.36 10.57
C ASP A 108 -5.23 -8.46 9.42
N ASP A 109 -5.27 -9.62 8.74
CA ASP A 109 -6.13 -9.90 7.59
C ASP A 109 -7.59 -9.46 7.79
N ARG A 110 -8.08 -9.54 9.03
CA ARG A 110 -9.46 -9.16 9.40
C ARG A 110 -9.75 -7.66 9.28
N TYR A 111 -8.74 -6.82 9.35
CA TYR A 111 -8.85 -5.36 9.25
C TYR A 111 -8.32 -4.80 7.92
N CYS A 112 -7.59 -5.60 7.16
CA CYS A 112 -7.09 -5.23 5.82
C CYS A 112 -8.14 -5.33 4.72
N ILE A 113 -9.22 -6.08 4.94
CA ILE A 113 -10.35 -6.21 4.02
C ILE A 113 -11.39 -5.13 4.33
N ASP A 114 -12.03 -4.61 3.28
CA ASP A 114 -13.10 -3.62 3.39
C ASP A 114 -14.18 -4.09 4.38
N ASN A 115 -14.29 -3.38 5.51
CA ASN A 115 -15.19 -3.75 6.58
C ASN A 115 -15.95 -2.52 7.09
N GLY A 116 -17.16 -2.72 7.62
CA GLY A 116 -17.95 -1.63 8.19
C GLY A 116 -17.30 -0.99 9.43
N ALA A 117 -16.40 -1.70 10.11
CA ALA A 117 -15.75 -1.20 11.31
C ALA A 117 -14.78 -0.04 11.02
N MET A 118 -14.07 -0.05 9.89
CA MET A 118 -13.19 1.06 9.50
C MET A 118 -13.98 2.35 9.21
N ILE A 119 -15.18 2.21 8.63
CA ILE A 119 -16.10 3.32 8.38
C ILE A 119 -16.69 3.83 9.69
N ALA A 120 -17.19 2.93 10.54
CA ALA A 120 -17.75 3.28 11.84
C ALA A 120 -16.71 3.96 12.76
N TYR A 121 -15.47 3.45 12.79
CA TYR A 121 -14.40 4.04 13.61
C TYR A 121 -13.99 5.42 13.12
N THR A 122 -13.83 5.61 11.81
CA THR A 122 -13.50 6.92 11.23
C THR A 122 -14.63 7.92 11.46
N GLY A 123 -15.89 7.49 11.27
CA GLY A 123 -17.07 8.31 11.55
C GLY A 123 -17.20 8.68 13.04
N LEU A 124 -16.89 7.75 13.94
CA LEU A 124 -16.86 8.01 15.38
C LEU A 124 -15.76 9.03 15.73
N LEU A 125 -14.56 8.90 15.15
CA LEU A 125 -13.48 9.86 15.37
C LEU A 125 -13.87 11.27 14.91
N ALA A 126 -14.46 11.38 13.72
CA ALA A 126 -14.98 12.63 13.19
C ALA A 126 -16.05 13.23 14.13
N PHE A 127 -17.05 12.43 14.52
CA PHE A 127 -18.13 12.85 15.40
C PHE A 127 -17.64 13.33 16.78
N VAL A 128 -16.72 12.58 17.41
CA VAL A 128 -16.15 12.94 18.71
C VAL A 128 -15.35 14.24 18.65
N HIS A 129 -14.77 14.58 17.49
CA HIS A 129 -14.05 15.84 17.28
C HIS A 129 -14.93 16.98 16.77
N GLY A 130 -16.25 16.80 16.78
CA GLY A 130 -17.23 17.84 16.47
C GLY A 130 -17.64 17.93 15.00
N GLU A 131 -17.30 16.95 14.18
CA GLU A 131 -17.82 16.83 12.82
C GLU A 131 -19.25 16.28 12.85
N ASN A 132 -20.17 16.95 12.16
CA ASN A 132 -21.53 16.47 11.99
C ASN A 132 -21.99 16.79 10.57
N THR A 133 -22.67 15.85 9.93
CA THR A 133 -23.13 15.99 8.55
C THR A 133 -24.64 16.08 8.54
N ARG A 134 -25.19 17.15 7.97
CA ARG A 134 -26.64 17.29 7.81
C ARG A 134 -27.14 16.28 6.78
N ILE A 135 -28.40 15.88 6.88
CA ILE A 135 -28.98 14.91 5.94
C ILE A 135 -28.98 15.42 4.50
N GLU A 136 -29.13 16.74 4.30
CA GLU A 136 -28.99 17.36 2.97
C GLU A 136 -27.57 17.26 2.39
N GLU A 137 -26.56 17.05 3.23
CA GLU A 137 -25.14 16.97 2.86
C GLU A 137 -24.65 15.51 2.75
N THR A 138 -25.45 14.51 3.16
CA THR A 138 -25.12 13.08 3.01
C THR A 138 -25.35 12.63 1.57
N THR A 139 -24.55 13.15 0.65
CA THR A 139 -24.51 12.73 -0.76
C THR A 139 -23.43 11.68 -1.01
N PHE A 140 -23.47 11.03 -2.17
CA PHE A 140 -22.44 10.10 -2.60
C PHE A 140 -21.53 10.74 -3.65
N THR A 141 -20.24 10.44 -3.59
CA THR A 141 -19.26 10.87 -4.60
C THR A 141 -18.46 9.66 -5.06
N GLN A 142 -18.51 9.35 -6.36
CA GLN A 142 -17.79 8.20 -6.92
C GLN A 142 -16.27 8.41 -6.99
N ARG A 143 -15.82 9.68 -7.01
CA ARG A 143 -14.41 10.07 -7.13
C ARG A 143 -13.98 10.91 -5.93
N PHE A 144 -14.21 10.37 -4.73
CA PHE A 144 -13.90 11.08 -3.51
C PHE A 144 -12.39 11.17 -3.33
N ARG A 145 -11.85 12.40 -3.28
CA ARG A 145 -10.40 12.58 -3.19
C ARG A 145 -9.95 12.55 -1.73
N THR A 146 -8.77 11.99 -1.49
CA THR A 146 -8.20 11.89 -0.14
C THR A 146 -7.83 13.23 0.48
N ASP A 147 -7.62 14.27 -0.33
CA ASP A 147 -7.32 15.63 0.11
C ASP A 147 -8.56 16.52 0.33
N GLU A 148 -9.77 16.02 0.01
CA GLU A 148 -11.03 16.74 0.28
C GLU A 148 -11.46 16.64 1.75
N VAL A 149 -10.94 15.67 2.50
CA VAL A 149 -11.28 15.45 3.92
C VAL A 149 -10.24 16.10 4.82
N HIS A 150 -10.67 17.05 5.64
CA HIS A 150 -9.83 17.58 6.70
C HIS A 150 -9.91 16.69 7.95
N ALA A 151 -8.88 15.88 8.20
CA ALA A 151 -8.82 14.99 9.36
C ALA A 151 -8.66 15.77 10.68
N ILE A 152 -9.75 16.34 11.21
CA ILE A 152 -9.76 17.17 12.43
C ILE A 152 -9.24 16.42 13.66
N TRP A 153 -9.42 15.11 13.71
CA TRP A 153 -8.96 14.21 14.78
C TRP A 153 -7.44 14.01 14.82
N ARG A 154 -6.70 14.49 13.81
CA ARG A 154 -5.22 14.50 13.85
C ARG A 154 -4.63 15.71 14.55
N LYS A 155 -5.41 16.75 14.87
CA LYS A 155 -4.90 17.89 15.64
C LYS A 155 -4.50 17.40 17.02
N ARG A 156 -3.18 17.29 17.24
CA ARG A 156 -2.58 16.98 18.54
C ARG A 156 -3.18 17.96 19.56
N SER A 157 -3.78 17.45 20.63
CA SER A 157 -3.98 18.24 21.84
C SER A 157 -2.60 18.76 22.25
N LEU A 158 -2.33 20.02 21.93
CA LEU A 158 -1.29 20.77 22.60
C LEU A 158 -1.75 20.89 24.06
N SER A 159 -0.88 20.47 24.99
CA SER A 159 -1.03 20.46 26.46
C SER A 159 -1.78 19.28 27.12
N VAL A 160 -1.05 18.18 27.40
CA VAL A 160 -1.04 17.50 28.72
C VAL A 160 0.33 16.80 28.89
N ARG A 161 1.41 17.58 29.00
CA ARG A 161 2.71 17.12 29.56
C ARG A 161 3.49 18.34 30.07
N ALA A 162 2.96 18.97 31.11
CA ALA A 162 3.68 19.87 32.00
C ALA A 162 2.83 20.06 33.24
N GLU A 163 2.83 19.07 34.14
CA GLU A 163 2.48 19.19 35.57
C GLU A 163 2.41 17.78 36.14
N LEU A 164 3.57 17.22 36.49
CA LEU A 164 3.77 16.24 37.56
C LEU A 164 5.28 16.24 37.80
N GLY A 165 5.70 17.28 38.50
CA GLY A 165 7.08 17.55 38.89
C GLY A 165 7.07 18.35 40.18
N HIS A 166 6.55 17.75 41.24
CA HIS A 166 6.93 17.98 42.63
C HIS A 166 6.80 16.65 43.38
#